data_AF-A0A7W1GBJ6-F1
#
_entry.id   AF-A0A7W1GBJ6-F1
#
_cell.length_a   1.000
_cell.length_b   1.000
_cell.length_c   1.000
_cell.angle_alpha   90.00
_cell.angle_beta   90.00
_cell.angle_gamma   90.00
#
_symmetry.space_group_name_H-M   'P 1'
#
loop_
_entity.id
_entity.type
_entity.pdbx_description
1 polymer ?
#
loop_
_entity_poly.entity_id
_entity_poly.type
_entity_poly.pdbx_seq_one_letter_code
_entity_poly.pdbx_strand_id
1 'polypeptide(L)'
;MDNRYYPGVEADVMQLMAELRQLFDNDSAYELQTMQVASTAVLQARKSGTLRELTGLSAALTVKITPEHGGTRVEIGMQKWFDKAAVAAVAVILSAGMLLALPALGAYWQYRITEDAWKIIESHIAQRAGGYVPPLPGRCGTCGAVAVGGSTFCSTCGANLRTSNACNSCGAEQREPNARYCNRCGKPLSA
;
A
#
# COMPACT_ATOMS: atom_id res chain seq x y z
N MET A 1 -5.25 8.57 1.08
CA MET A 1 -4.21 7.69 0.52
C MET A 1 -4.19 6.46 1.39
N ASP A 2 -4.20 5.29 0.78
CA ASP A 2 -3.93 4.02 1.45
C ASP A 2 -2.43 3.94 1.74
N ASN A 3 -2.03 3.37 2.88
CA ASN A 3 -0.66 3.38 3.39
C ASN A 3 -0.34 2.02 3.99
N ARG A 4 0.77 1.41 3.54
CA ARG A 4 1.27 0.13 4.03
C ARG A 4 2.73 0.24 4.37
N TYR A 5 3.09 -0.33 5.52
CA TYR A 5 4.47 -0.40 5.98
C TYR A 5 4.98 -1.84 5.90
N TYR A 6 6.13 -2.02 5.25
CA TYR A 6 6.79 -3.30 5.00
C TYR A 6 8.07 -3.40 5.84
N PRO A 7 7.98 -4.00 7.03
CA PRO A 7 9.08 -4.07 7.97
C PRO A 7 10.13 -5.09 7.57
N GLY A 8 11.40 -4.79 7.86
CA GLY A 8 12.54 -5.66 7.58
C GLY A 8 12.84 -5.80 6.08
N VAL A 9 12.09 -5.12 5.21
CA VAL A 9 12.28 -5.18 3.77
C VAL A 9 12.69 -3.80 3.26
N GLU A 10 13.91 -3.71 2.76
CA GLU A 10 14.38 -2.58 1.96
C GLU A 10 13.99 -2.86 0.50
N ALA A 11 12.94 -2.19 0.04
CA ALA A 11 12.48 -2.33 -1.34
C ALA A 11 13.53 -1.76 -2.30
N ASP A 12 13.70 -2.40 -3.45
CA ASP A 12 14.53 -1.85 -4.52
C ASP A 12 13.73 -0.75 -5.22
N VAL A 13 13.81 0.47 -4.68
CA VAL A 13 12.97 1.59 -5.10
C VAL A 13 13.10 1.86 -6.60
N MET A 14 14.30 1.72 -7.16
CA MET A 14 14.56 1.94 -8.59
C MET A 14 13.83 0.91 -9.45
N GLN A 15 13.95 -0.37 -9.10
CA GLN A 15 13.28 -1.44 -9.83
C GLN A 15 11.76 -1.40 -9.64
N LEU A 16 11.28 -1.19 -8.41
CA LEU A 16 9.85 -1.05 -8.12
C LEU A 16 9.22 0.12 -8.89
N MET A 17 9.92 1.25 -9.02
CA MET A 17 9.45 2.39 -9.82
C MET A 17 9.40 2.05 -11.31
N ALA A 18 10.31 1.21 -11.83
CA ALA A 18 10.27 0.75 -13.21
C ALA A 18 9.08 -0.19 -13.46
N GLU A 19 8.84 -1.15 -12.58
CA GLU A 19 7.71 -2.08 -12.65
C GLU A 19 6.36 -1.34 -12.58
N LEU A 20 6.24 -0.36 -11.67
CA LEU A 20 5.02 0.45 -11.56
C LEU A 20 4.74 1.31 -12.80
N ARG A 21 5.77 1.72 -13.54
CA ARG A 21 5.59 2.46 -14.81
C ARG A 21 4.99 1.57 -15.89
N GLN A 22 5.41 0.30 -15.95
CA GLN A 22 4.90 -0.67 -16.93
C GLN A 22 3.39 -0.88 -16.84
N LEU A 23 2.79 -0.67 -15.65
CA LEU A 23 1.33 -0.72 -15.47
C LEU A 23 0.60 0.23 -16.43
N PHE A 24 1.22 1.36 -16.80
CA PHE A 24 0.62 2.41 -17.61
C PHE A 24 1.13 2.44 -19.05
N ASP A 25 2.20 1.72 -19.38
CA ASP A 25 2.83 1.75 -20.70
C ASP A 25 1.90 1.24 -21.83
N ASN A 26 0.88 0.44 -21.50
CA ASN A 26 -0.08 -0.10 -22.46
C ASN A 26 -1.13 0.92 -22.97
N ASP A 27 -1.25 2.08 -22.32
CA ASP A 27 -2.22 3.11 -22.71
C ASP A 27 -1.50 4.47 -22.80
N SER A 28 -1.26 4.92 -24.04
CA SER A 28 -0.60 6.19 -24.35
C SER A 28 -1.38 7.41 -23.84
N ALA A 29 -2.61 7.22 -23.35
CA ALA A 29 -3.35 8.26 -22.67
C ALA A 29 -2.85 8.53 -21.24
N TYR A 30 -1.87 7.80 -20.69
CA TYR A 30 -1.30 8.13 -19.39
C TYR A 30 -0.05 9.00 -19.49
N GLU A 31 -0.04 10.06 -18.70
CA GLU A 31 1.12 10.88 -18.43
C GLU A 31 1.73 10.46 -17.10
N LEU A 32 3.00 10.05 -17.13
CA LEU A 32 3.75 9.58 -15.97
C LEU A 32 4.82 10.58 -15.56
N GLN A 33 4.93 10.81 -14.26
CA GLN A 33 5.96 11.65 -13.66
C GLN A 33 6.56 10.94 -12.46
N THR A 34 7.89 10.87 -12.43
CA THR A 34 8.64 10.40 -11.28
C THR A 34 9.40 11.56 -10.67
N MET A 35 9.42 11.62 -9.35
CA MET A 35 10.13 12.63 -8.57
C MET A 35 10.80 11.93 -7.40
N GLN A 36 11.98 12.40 -7.02
CA GLN A 36 12.62 11.97 -5.78
C GLN A 36 12.68 13.17 -4.84
N VAL A 37 12.15 12.98 -3.63
CA VAL A 37 12.05 14.02 -2.63
C VAL A 37 12.70 13.52 -1.35
N ALA A 38 13.88 14.06 -1.04
CA ALA A 38 14.74 13.50 0.00
C ALA A 38 14.94 11.99 -0.24
N SER A 39 14.51 11.14 0.68
CA SER A 39 14.57 9.69 0.55
C SER A 39 13.32 9.07 -0.10
N THR A 40 12.23 9.82 -0.24
CA THR A 40 10.96 9.31 -0.79
C THR A 40 10.96 9.39 -2.32
N ALA A 41 10.72 8.26 -2.99
CA ALA A 41 10.40 8.23 -4.40
C ALA A 41 8.90 8.41 -4.61
N VAL A 42 8.52 9.23 -5.58
CA VAL A 42 7.13 9.54 -5.91
C VAL A 42 6.88 9.26 -7.37
N LEU A 43 5.87 8.46 -7.67
CA LEU A 43 5.31 8.26 -9.01
C LEU A 43 3.93 8.91 -9.05
N GLN A 44 3.71 9.80 -10.01
CA GLN A 44 2.39 10.32 -10.36
C GLN A 44 1.99 9.81 -11.74
N ALA A 45 0.76 9.33 -11.87
CA ALA A 45 0.15 8.91 -13.12
C ALA A 45 -1.20 9.60 -13.29
N ARG A 46 -1.42 10.29 -14.41
CA ARG A 46 -2.73 10.88 -14.76
C ARG A 46 -3.11 10.47 -16.16
N LYS A 47 -4.41 10.39 -16.45
CA LYS A 47 -4.89 10.20 -17.83
C LYS A 47 -4.98 11.56 -18.53
N SER A 48 -4.21 11.76 -19.60
CA SER A 48 -4.34 12.90 -20.51
C SER A 48 -5.61 12.77 -21.34
N GLY A 49 -6.52 13.75 -21.24
CA GLY A 49 -7.58 13.96 -22.23
C GLY A 49 -9.03 14.07 -21.73
N THR A 50 -9.43 13.53 -20.59
CA THR A 50 -10.88 13.40 -20.29
C THR A 50 -11.44 14.26 -19.15
N LEU A 51 -10.62 14.88 -18.29
CA LEU A 51 -11.13 15.61 -17.11
C LEU A 51 -10.43 16.94 -16.82
N ARG A 52 -9.46 17.35 -17.64
CA ARG A 52 -8.73 18.62 -17.44
C ARG A 52 -9.56 19.84 -17.87
N GLU A 53 -10.51 19.64 -18.79
CA GLU A 53 -11.36 20.69 -19.37
C GLU A 53 -12.68 20.92 -18.61
N LEU A 54 -13.17 19.92 -17.87
CA LEU A 54 -14.51 19.97 -17.22
C LEU A 54 -14.49 20.32 -15.73
N THR A 55 -13.45 19.95 -14.97
CA THR A 55 -13.43 20.13 -13.51
C THR A 55 -12.32 21.05 -13.01
N GLY A 56 -11.33 21.39 -13.86
CA GLY A 56 -10.12 22.12 -13.45
C GLY A 56 -9.23 21.37 -12.45
N LEU A 57 -9.59 20.13 -12.08
CA LEU A 57 -8.90 19.31 -11.09
C LEU A 57 -8.10 18.23 -11.81
N SER A 58 -6.80 18.45 -11.94
CA SER A 58 -5.86 17.47 -12.48
C SER A 58 -5.61 16.35 -11.47
N ALA A 59 -6.53 15.40 -11.32
CA ALA A 59 -6.37 14.25 -10.45
C ALA A 59 -5.31 13.27 -11.01
N ALA A 60 -4.43 12.77 -10.14
CA ALA A 60 -3.35 11.85 -10.46
C ALA A 60 -3.22 10.77 -9.39
N LEU A 61 -3.12 9.51 -9.81
CA LEU A 61 -2.70 8.44 -8.92
C LEU A 61 -1.27 8.75 -8.50
N THR A 62 -1.02 8.82 -7.20
CA THR A 62 0.28 9.08 -6.63
C THR A 62 0.69 7.91 -5.75
N VAL A 63 1.84 7.33 -6.06
CA VAL A 63 2.51 6.30 -5.26
C VAL A 63 3.74 6.95 -4.63
N LYS A 64 3.88 6.85 -3.32
CA LYS A 64 5.07 7.30 -2.57
C LYS A 64 5.73 6.09 -1.94
N ILE A 65 7.02 5.96 -2.11
CA ILE A 65 7.84 4.89 -1.54
C ILE A 65 8.89 5.56 -0.66
N THR A 66 8.75 5.43 0.65
CA THR A 66 9.63 6.04 1.64
C THR A 66 10.39 4.92 2.36
N PRO A 67 11.72 4.82 2.20
CA PRO A 67 12.52 3.97 3.06
C PRO A 67 12.51 4.56 4.48
N GLU A 68 12.15 3.73 5.46
CA GLU A 68 12.15 4.08 6.88
C GLU A 68 13.13 3.19 7.63
N HIS A 69 13.52 3.58 8.85
CA HIS A 69 14.40 2.75 9.66
C HIS A 69 13.75 1.39 9.96
N GLY A 70 14.31 0.33 9.37
CA GLY A 70 13.82 -1.03 9.54
C GLY A 70 12.67 -1.42 8.61
N GLY A 71 12.50 -0.76 7.45
CA GLY A 71 11.54 -1.19 6.44
C GLY A 71 11.25 -0.15 5.35
N THR A 72 10.20 -0.41 4.57
CA THR A 72 9.74 0.48 3.49
C THR A 72 8.28 0.84 3.71
N ARG A 73 7.94 2.13 3.70
CA ARG A 73 6.55 2.60 3.63
C ARG A 73 6.14 2.87 2.20
N VAL A 74 4.96 2.40 1.82
CA VAL A 74 4.34 2.73 0.53
C VAL A 74 2.97 3.35 0.76
N GLU A 75 2.72 4.49 0.13
CA GLU A 75 1.44 5.18 0.14
C GLU A 75 0.90 5.31 -1.27
N ILE A 76 -0.37 4.97 -1.50
CA ILE A 76 -1.04 5.09 -2.79
C ILE A 76 -2.32 5.90 -2.65
N GLY A 77 -2.57 6.83 -3.56
CA GLY A 77 -3.90 7.40 -3.70
C GLY A 77 -3.98 8.53 -4.69
N MET A 78 -5.20 9.05 -4.88
CA MET A 78 -5.45 10.15 -5.78
C MET A 78 -5.02 11.47 -5.14
N GLN A 79 -4.16 12.23 -5.81
CA GLN A 79 -3.76 13.57 -5.42
C GLN A 79 -3.84 14.52 -6.61
N LYS A 80 -3.66 15.82 -6.37
CA LYS A 80 -3.45 16.78 -7.46
C LYS A 80 -2.17 16.43 -8.21
N TRP A 81 -2.21 16.50 -9.53
CA TRP A 81 -1.05 16.43 -10.39
C TRP A 81 -0.19 17.68 -10.19
N PHE A 82 1.11 17.49 -10.05
CA PHE A 82 2.07 18.57 -9.91
C PHE A 82 3.04 18.62 -11.09
N ASP A 83 3.07 19.75 -11.80
CA ASP A 83 3.99 19.93 -12.92
C ASP A 83 5.45 20.08 -12.44
N LYS A 84 6.38 19.49 -13.18
CA LYS A 84 7.83 19.40 -12.86
C LYS A 84 8.54 20.73 -12.60
N ALA A 85 7.93 21.87 -12.95
CA ALA A 85 8.55 23.19 -12.94
C ALA A 85 8.48 23.94 -11.58
N ALA A 86 7.80 23.40 -10.57
CA ALA A 86 7.58 24.10 -9.31
C ALA A 86 8.31 23.41 -8.13
N VAL A 87 9.44 23.98 -7.68
CA VAL A 87 10.19 23.50 -6.51
C VAL A 87 9.34 23.52 -5.23
N ALA A 88 8.36 24.42 -5.13
CA ALA A 88 7.41 24.47 -4.02
C ALA A 88 6.46 23.25 -3.96
N ALA A 89 6.20 22.57 -5.09
CA ALA A 89 5.28 21.42 -5.14
C ALA A 89 5.84 20.19 -4.42
N VAL A 90 7.17 20.07 -4.35
CA VAL A 90 7.88 18.94 -3.74
C VAL A 90 7.56 18.81 -2.24
N ALA A 91 7.54 19.94 -1.52
CA ALA A 91 7.16 19.97 -0.10
C ALA A 91 5.67 19.66 0.12
N VAL A 92 4.81 20.14 -0.78
CA VAL A 92 3.35 19.93 -0.74
C VAL A 92 2.98 18.46 -1.01
N ILE A 93 3.72 17.78 -1.88
CA ILE A 93 3.55 16.34 -2.14
C ILE A 93 3.79 15.53 -0.86
N LEU A 94 4.81 15.87 -0.07
CA LEU A 94 5.15 15.16 1.17
C LEU A 94 4.21 15.51 2.34
N SER A 95 3.71 16.75 2.43
CA SER A 95 2.73 17.14 3.44
C SER A 95 1.36 16.52 3.13
N ALA A 96 1.01 15.47 3.87
CA ALA A 96 -0.25 14.74 3.77
C ALA A 96 -1.49 15.65 3.65
N GLY A 97 -2.46 15.25 2.80
CA GLY A 97 -3.87 15.53 3.12
C GLY A 97 -4.78 16.22 2.10
N MET A 98 -4.39 16.51 0.85
CA MET A 98 -5.39 17.00 -0.12
C MET A 98 -6.11 15.84 -0.81
N LEU A 99 -7.04 15.21 -0.10
CA LEU A 99 -8.03 14.33 -0.71
C LEU A 99 -8.91 15.18 -1.62
N LEU A 100 -8.72 15.06 -2.93
CA LEU A 100 -9.76 15.48 -3.86
C LEU A 100 -10.92 14.51 -3.66
N ALA A 101 -11.99 14.98 -3.01
CA ALA A 101 -13.27 14.31 -3.05
C ALA A 101 -13.72 14.33 -4.52
N LEU A 102 -13.34 13.30 -5.28
CA LEU A 102 -13.82 13.14 -6.63
C LEU A 102 -15.35 12.98 -6.58
N PRO A 103 -16.12 13.73 -7.38
CA PRO A 103 -17.51 13.40 -7.60
C PRO A 103 -17.57 11.98 -8.17
N ALA A 104 -18.49 11.17 -7.65
CA ALA A 104 -18.57 9.72 -7.80
C ALA A 104 -18.95 9.24 -9.23
N LEU A 105 -18.21 9.64 -10.25
CA LEU A 105 -18.30 9.15 -11.60
C LEU A 105 -16.94 8.54 -11.98
N GLY A 106 -16.81 7.22 -11.79
CA GLY A 106 -15.61 6.46 -12.20
C GLY A 106 -14.85 5.73 -11.09
N ALA A 107 -15.46 5.49 -9.93
CA ALA A 107 -14.82 4.77 -8.83
C ALA A 107 -14.25 3.39 -9.25
N TYR A 108 -14.91 2.68 -10.17
CA TYR A 108 -14.49 1.35 -10.62
C TYR A 108 -13.09 1.31 -11.26
N TRP A 109 -12.79 2.23 -12.18
CA TRP A 109 -11.47 2.29 -12.84
C TRP A 109 -10.37 2.72 -11.89
N GLN A 110 -10.69 3.64 -10.98
CA GLN A 110 -9.76 4.10 -9.95
C GLN A 110 -9.40 2.99 -8.95
N TYR A 111 -10.36 2.15 -8.55
CA TYR A 111 -10.10 1.01 -7.68
C TYR A 111 -9.22 -0.05 -8.35
N ARG A 112 -9.49 -0.41 -9.61
CA ARG A 112 -8.73 -1.43 -10.34
C ARG A 112 -7.25 -1.06 -10.51
N ILE A 113 -6.95 0.18 -10.95
CA ILE A 113 -5.56 0.62 -11.13
C ILE A 113 -4.81 0.63 -9.79
N THR A 114 -5.48 1.07 -8.72
CA THR A 114 -4.90 1.06 -7.37
C THR A 114 -4.59 -0.36 -6.91
N GLU A 115 -5.49 -1.31 -7.18
CA GLU A 115 -5.30 -2.72 -6.84
C GLU A 115 -4.17 -3.38 -7.65
N ASP A 116 -4.10 -3.10 -8.95
CA ASP A 116 -3.03 -3.62 -9.81
C ASP A 116 -1.65 -3.05 -9.40
N ALA A 117 -1.59 -1.77 -9.01
CA ALA A 117 -0.38 -1.18 -8.44
C ALA A 117 0.02 -1.86 -7.12
N TRP A 118 -0.93 -2.14 -6.23
CA TRP A 118 -0.66 -2.87 -4.99
C TRP A 118 -0.10 -4.26 -5.23
N LYS A 119 -0.64 -5.02 -6.20
CA LYS A 119 -0.13 -6.36 -6.55
C LYS A 119 1.34 -6.31 -6.98
N ILE A 120 1.73 -5.33 -7.78
CA ILE A 120 3.12 -5.13 -8.21
C ILE A 120 4.03 -4.84 -7.00
N ILE A 121 3.60 -3.92 -6.12
CA ILE A 121 4.35 -3.57 -4.91
C ILE A 121 4.52 -4.80 -4.00
N GLU A 122 3.44 -5.54 -3.76
CA GLU A 122 3.49 -6.74 -2.92
C GLU A 122 4.38 -7.82 -3.52
N SER A 123 4.30 -8.07 -4.84
CA SER A 123 5.16 -9.05 -5.49
C SER A 123 6.63 -8.67 -5.40
N HIS A 124 6.94 -7.38 -5.63
CA HIS A 124 8.31 -6.87 -5.56
C HIS A 124 8.88 -7.03 -4.14
N ILE A 125 8.10 -6.63 -3.13
CA ILE A 125 8.53 -6.70 -1.73
C ILE A 125 8.67 -8.15 -1.29
N ALA A 126 7.76 -9.04 -1.68
CA ALA A 126 7.86 -10.47 -1.38
C ALA A 126 9.11 -11.11 -2.01
N GLN A 127 9.47 -10.72 -3.24
CA GLN A 127 10.72 -11.17 -3.87
C GLN A 127 11.96 -10.71 -3.10
N ARG A 128 11.97 -9.46 -2.60
CA ARG A 128 13.09 -8.93 -1.79
C ARG A 128 13.15 -9.52 -0.39
N ALA A 129 12.00 -9.86 0.19
CA ALA A 129 11.90 -10.48 1.51
C ALA A 129 12.26 -11.98 1.53
N GLY A 130 12.51 -12.59 0.37
CA GLY A 130 12.75 -14.04 0.26
C GLY A 130 11.49 -14.88 0.46
N GLY A 131 10.29 -14.31 0.35
CA GLY A 131 9.02 -15.00 0.55
C GLY A 131 7.91 -14.13 1.13
N TYR A 132 6.95 -14.79 1.80
CA TYR A 132 5.77 -14.17 2.41
C TYR A 132 6.18 -13.10 3.43
N VAL A 133 5.72 -11.86 3.22
CA VAL A 133 5.85 -10.76 4.19
C VAL A 133 4.63 -10.80 5.10
N PRO A 134 4.71 -11.39 6.30
CA PRO A 134 3.61 -11.29 7.25
C PRO A 134 3.46 -9.81 7.68
N PRO A 135 2.23 -9.31 7.91
CA PRO A 135 2.07 -8.11 8.70
C PRO A 135 2.72 -8.36 10.07
N LEU A 136 3.74 -7.57 10.44
CA LEU A 136 4.43 -7.71 11.72
C LEU A 136 3.42 -7.76 12.89
N PRO A 137 3.65 -8.59 13.92
CA PRO A 137 2.89 -8.56 15.16
C PRO A 137 2.90 -7.15 15.75
N GLY A 138 1.71 -6.64 16.08
CA GLY A 138 1.54 -5.31 16.64
C GLY A 138 1.28 -4.19 15.62
N ARG A 139 1.03 -4.50 14.34
CA ARG A 139 0.45 -3.55 13.37
C ARG A 139 -0.71 -4.15 12.58
N CYS A 140 -1.67 -3.30 12.22
CA CYS A 140 -2.80 -3.68 11.39
C CYS A 140 -2.35 -3.95 9.95
N GLY A 141 -2.60 -5.14 9.42
CA GLY A 141 -2.32 -5.47 8.02
C GLY A 141 -3.18 -4.70 7.00
N THR A 142 -4.31 -4.14 7.44
CA THR A 142 -5.23 -3.39 6.56
C THR A 142 -4.90 -1.90 6.47
N CYS A 143 -4.43 -1.27 7.55
CA CYS A 143 -4.21 0.18 7.60
C CYS A 143 -2.85 0.61 8.17
N GLY A 144 -2.00 -0.32 8.58
CA GLY A 144 -0.66 -0.04 9.13
C GLY A 144 -0.62 0.59 10.54
N ALA A 145 -1.77 0.89 11.15
CA ALA A 145 -1.85 1.42 12.51
C ALA A 145 -1.20 0.46 13.51
N VAL A 146 -0.62 0.99 14.59
CA VAL A 146 -0.10 0.15 15.69
C VAL A 146 -1.28 -0.62 16.29
N ALA A 147 -1.28 -1.94 16.11
CA ALA A 147 -2.21 -2.83 16.76
C ALA A 147 -1.75 -2.98 18.21
N VAL A 148 -2.61 -2.60 19.15
CA VAL A 148 -2.37 -2.88 20.56
C VAL A 148 -2.40 -4.39 20.74
N GLY A 149 -1.33 -4.98 21.24
CA GLY A 149 -1.25 -6.44 21.42
C GLY A 149 -2.48 -6.95 22.19
N GLY A 150 -3.24 -7.86 21.57
CA GLY A 150 -4.47 -8.42 22.13
C GLY A 150 -5.79 -7.79 21.66
N SER A 151 -5.80 -6.74 20.85
CA SER A 151 -7.04 -6.19 20.28
C SER A 151 -7.61 -7.12 19.19
N THR A 152 -8.91 -7.40 19.25
CA THR A 152 -9.59 -8.21 18.21
C THR A 152 -9.80 -7.41 16.92
N PHE A 153 -9.99 -6.11 17.03
CA PHE A 153 -10.18 -5.20 15.90
C PHE A 153 -9.23 -4.01 15.97
N CYS A 154 -8.90 -3.44 14.82
CA CYS A 154 -8.12 -2.23 14.71
C CYS A 154 -8.97 -1.03 15.14
N SER A 155 -8.51 -0.27 16.11
CA SER A 155 -9.17 0.95 16.60
C SER A 155 -9.21 2.06 15.54
N THR A 156 -8.35 2.00 14.53
CA THR A 156 -8.26 3.03 13.47
C THR A 156 -9.16 2.71 12.28
N CYS A 157 -9.21 1.47 11.81
CA CYS A 157 -9.92 1.12 10.57
C CYS A 157 -10.96 0.01 10.71
N GLY A 158 -11.16 -0.56 11.91
CA GLY A 158 -12.12 -1.63 12.16
C GLY A 158 -11.73 -3.03 11.65
N ALA A 159 -10.54 -3.19 11.05
CA ALA A 159 -10.09 -4.48 10.54
C ALA A 159 -9.89 -5.51 11.66
N ASN A 160 -10.22 -6.78 11.42
CA ASN A 160 -9.97 -7.86 12.38
C ASN A 160 -8.46 -8.15 12.46
N LEU A 161 -7.92 -8.09 13.67
CA LEU A 161 -6.49 -8.20 13.96
C LEU A 161 -6.10 -9.58 14.52
N ARG A 162 -7.05 -10.50 14.65
CA ARG A 162 -6.73 -11.87 15.09
C ARG A 162 -5.92 -12.55 13.99
N THR A 163 -4.62 -12.70 14.21
CA THR A 163 -3.80 -13.71 13.54
C THR A 163 -4.32 -15.07 14.00
N SER A 164 -5.24 -15.65 13.22
CA SER A 164 -5.66 -17.02 13.45
C SER A 164 -4.47 -17.93 13.15
N ASN A 165 -3.85 -18.46 14.19
CA ASN A 165 -2.99 -19.63 14.05
C ASN A 165 -3.92 -20.76 13.56
N ALA A 166 -3.91 -21.04 12.27
CA ALA A 166 -4.69 -22.14 11.71
C ALA A 166 -3.94 -23.46 12.00
N CYS A 167 -4.66 -24.46 12.48
CA CYS A 167 -4.06 -25.77 12.69
C CYS A 167 -3.70 -26.43 11.35
N ASN A 168 -2.41 -26.67 11.08
CA ASN A 168 -1.95 -27.34 9.85
C ASN A 168 -2.51 -28.76 9.65
N SER A 169 -3.02 -29.39 10.70
CA SER A 169 -3.59 -30.74 10.62
C SER A 169 -5.09 -30.79 10.35
N CYS A 170 -5.86 -29.75 10.71
CA CYS A 170 -7.32 -29.79 10.59
C CYS A 170 -7.96 -28.47 10.13
N GLY A 171 -7.16 -27.43 9.88
CA GLY A 171 -7.61 -26.11 9.44
C GLY A 171 -8.35 -25.28 10.49
N ALA A 172 -8.47 -25.75 11.72
CA ALA A 172 -9.20 -25.02 12.77
C ALA A 172 -8.43 -23.77 13.22
N GLU A 173 -9.11 -22.62 13.19
CA GLU A 173 -8.57 -21.39 13.78
C GLU A 173 -8.47 -21.53 15.30
N GLN A 174 -7.28 -21.22 15.83
CA GLN A 174 -7.02 -21.31 17.25
C GLN A 174 -7.41 -20.00 17.95
N ARG A 175 -8.17 -20.13 19.04
CA ARG A 175 -8.65 -18.99 19.84
C ARG A 175 -7.54 -18.36 20.69
N GLU A 176 -6.55 -19.16 21.05
CA GLU A 176 -5.43 -18.78 21.91
C GLU A 176 -4.17 -18.60 21.06
N PRO A 177 -3.54 -17.42 21.08
CA PRO A 177 -2.31 -17.16 20.30
C PRO A 177 -1.14 -18.07 20.67
N ASN A 178 -1.08 -18.53 21.92
CA ASN A 178 0.04 -19.33 22.47
C ASN A 178 -0.35 -20.81 22.72
N ALA A 179 -1.43 -21.30 22.11
CA ALA A 179 -1.84 -22.69 22.27
C ALA A 179 -0.72 -23.63 21.76
N ARG A 180 -0.29 -24.57 22.61
CA ARG A 180 0.66 -25.63 22.22
C ARG A 180 -0.03 -26.78 21.48
N TYR A 181 -1.33 -26.95 21.69
CA TYR A 181 -2.14 -28.03 21.12
C TYR A 181 -3.43 -27.46 20.52
N CYS A 182 -3.89 -28.06 19.43
CA CYS A 182 -5.11 -27.65 18.77
C CYS A 182 -6.35 -27.96 19.64
N ASN A 183 -7.16 -26.94 19.91
CA ASN A 183 -8.41 -27.08 20.69
C ASN A 183 -9.51 -27.93 20.02
N ARG A 184 -9.34 -28.30 18.74
CA ARG A 184 -10.30 -29.10 17.98
C ARG A 184 -9.82 -30.53 17.71
N CYS A 185 -8.55 -30.71 17.36
CA CYS A 185 -8.01 -32.02 16.96
C CYS A 185 -6.92 -32.57 17.88
N GLY A 186 -6.50 -31.82 18.92
CA GLY A 186 -5.51 -32.26 19.91
C GLY A 186 -4.06 -32.36 19.41
N LYS A 187 -3.79 -32.19 18.11
CA LYS A 187 -2.43 -32.23 17.54
C LYS A 187 -1.62 -30.99 17.93
N PRO A 188 -0.29 -31.11 18.08
CA PRO A 188 0.56 -29.98 18.42
C PRO A 188 0.50 -28.92 17.32
N LEU A 189 0.43 -27.65 17.73
CA LEU A 189 0.57 -26.52 16.84
C LEU A 189 2.08 -26.27 16.73
N SER A 190 2.64 -26.42 15.53
CA SER A 190 4.07 -26.18 15.28
C SER A 190 4.44 -24.76 15.73
N ALA A 191 5.38 -24.67 16.67
CA ALA A 191 5.94 -23.42 17.20
C ALA A 191 6.77 -22.69 16.14
#